data_AF-A0A401QEI3-F1
#
_entry.id   AF-A0A401QEI3-F1
#
_cell.length_a   1.000
_cell.length_b   1.000
_cell.length_c   1.000
_cell.angle_alpha   90.00
_cell.angle_beta   90.00
_cell.angle_gamma   90.00
#
_symmetry.space_group_name_H-M   'P 1'
#
loop_
_entity.id
_entity.type
_entity.pdbx_description
1 polymer ?
#
loop_
_entity_poly.entity_id
_entity_poly.type
_entity_poly.pdbx_seq_one_letter_code
_entity_poly.pdbx_strand_id
1 'polypeptide(L)'
;LTYQVCHSCFKKQARLQRCGQCKFAHYCDRTCQKAAWTEHKNECVAIRNYGKPTNETIRLASRILWRMAREEDSVAEDRLSSLKDLQDHVDDLSEEENTQLASDVEVLRSYWHPNNQHFDNQFLSHIFGV
;
A
#
# COMPACT_ATOMS: atom_id res chain seq x y z
N LEU A 1 -3.25 -14.96 -10.57
CA LEU A 1 -2.28 -15.36 -9.51
C LEU A 1 -2.74 -14.99 -8.09
N THR A 2 -3.43 -13.86 -7.88
CA THR A 2 -3.83 -13.35 -6.55
C THR A 2 -4.81 -14.22 -5.75
N TYR A 3 -5.55 -15.11 -6.41
CA TYR A 3 -6.55 -15.99 -5.79
C TYR A 3 -5.97 -17.27 -5.15
N GLN A 4 -4.66 -17.50 -5.25
CA GLN A 4 -3.99 -18.67 -4.66
C GLN A 4 -2.98 -18.31 -3.58
N VAL A 5 -2.78 -17.03 -3.25
CA VAL A 5 -1.80 -16.58 -2.24
C VAL A 5 -2.51 -15.83 -1.12
N CYS A 6 -2.23 -16.23 0.11
CA CYS A 6 -2.75 -15.55 1.28
C CYS A 6 -2.13 -14.14 1.41
N HIS A 7 -2.97 -13.10 1.52
CA HIS A 7 -2.57 -11.71 1.69
C HIS A 7 -2.04 -11.37 3.09
N SER A 8 -1.99 -12.35 4.01
CA SER A 8 -1.43 -12.20 5.36
C SER A 8 -0.10 -12.91 5.50
N CYS A 9 -0.05 -14.21 5.17
CA CYS A 9 1.14 -15.04 5.40
C CYS A 9 1.87 -15.46 4.12
N PHE A 10 1.42 -15.02 2.95
CA PHE A 10 2.01 -15.30 1.62
C PHE A 10 2.09 -16.78 1.21
N LYS A 11 1.52 -17.69 2.00
CA LYS A 11 1.43 -19.11 1.65
C LYS A 11 0.52 -19.30 0.43
N LYS A 12 0.96 -20.17 -0.50
CA LYS A 12 0.16 -20.62 -1.63
C LYS A 12 -0.78 -21.74 -1.20
N GLN A 13 -2.06 -21.65 -1.51
CA GLN A 13 -3.07 -22.67 -1.23
C GLN A 13 -4.12 -22.71 -2.34
N ALA A 14 -4.67 -23.91 -2.60
CA ALA A 14 -5.65 -24.11 -3.66
C ALA A 14 -7.01 -23.44 -3.36
N ARG A 15 -7.38 -23.33 -2.07
CA ARG A 15 -8.64 -22.73 -1.61
C ARG A 15 -8.34 -21.71 -0.54
N LEU A 16 -8.69 -20.46 -0.80
CA LEU A 16 -8.58 -19.35 0.13
C LEU A 16 -9.94 -18.71 0.36
N GLN A 17 -10.14 -18.17 1.55
CA GLN A 17 -11.31 -17.41 1.94
C GLN A 17 -11.16 -15.96 1.50
N ARG A 18 -12.09 -15.48 0.68
CA ARG A 18 -12.09 -14.10 0.17
C ARG A 18 -12.71 -13.15 1.18
N CYS A 19 -12.13 -11.96 1.34
CA CYS A 19 -12.72 -10.90 2.13
C CYS A 19 -14.12 -10.54 1.58
N GLY A 20 -15.16 -10.63 2.41
CA GLY A 20 -16.53 -10.37 1.99
C GLY A 20 -16.81 -8.91 1.62
N GLN A 21 -16.01 -7.97 2.14
CA GLN A 21 -16.21 -6.53 1.95
C GLN A 21 -15.60 -6.04 0.63
N CYS A 22 -14.27 -6.12 0.47
CA CYS A 22 -13.59 -5.65 -0.73
C CYS A 22 -13.59 -6.66 -1.88
N LYS A 23 -13.88 -7.95 -1.61
CA LYS A 23 -13.82 -9.05 -2.58
C LYS A 23 -12.45 -9.19 -3.30
N PHE A 24 -11.40 -8.59 -2.76
CA PHE A 24 -10.06 -8.59 -3.33
C PHE A 24 -9.09 -9.46 -2.52
N ALA A 25 -8.97 -9.22 -1.21
CA ALA A 25 -8.00 -9.93 -0.38
C ALA A 25 -8.42 -11.38 -0.12
N HIS A 26 -7.46 -12.29 -0.10
CA HIS A 26 -7.66 -13.72 0.14
C HIS A 26 -6.83 -14.21 1.32
N TYR A 27 -7.40 -15.08 2.15
CA TYR A 27 -6.77 -15.56 3.38
C TYR A 27 -6.90 -17.08 3.52
N CYS A 28 -5.95 -17.72 4.22
CA CYS A 28 -6.06 -19.14 4.53
C CYS A 28 -7.37 -19.44 5.28
N ASP A 29 -7.63 -18.61 6.30
CA ASP A 29 -8.76 -18.74 7.22
C ASP A 29 -9.00 -17.41 7.96
N ARG A 30 -9.88 -17.46 8.98
CA ARG A 30 -10.20 -16.32 9.84
C ARG A 30 -9.02 -15.84 10.69
N THR A 31 -8.04 -16.69 10.95
CA THR A 31 -6.82 -16.33 11.69
C THR A 31 -5.97 -15.39 10.86
N CYS A 32 -5.68 -15.77 9.61
CA CYS A 32 -4.96 -14.91 8.67
C CYS A 32 -5.73 -13.61 8.36
N GLN A 33 -7.06 -13.67 8.25
CA GLN A 33 -7.87 -12.47 8.03
C GLN A 33 -7.77 -11.48 9.21
N LYS A 34 -7.87 -11.97 10.45
CA LYS A 34 -7.73 -11.15 11.65
C LYS A 34 -6.32 -10.57 11.78
N ALA A 35 -5.29 -11.38 11.54
CA ALA A 35 -3.90 -10.96 11.62
C ALA A 35 -3.58 -9.83 10.62
N ALA A 36 -4.17 -9.88 9.42
CA ALA A 36 -4.01 -8.83 8.41
C ALA A 36 -4.86 -7.58 8.65
N TRP A 37 -5.80 -7.57 9.60
CA TRP A 37 -6.83 -6.53 9.66
C TRP A 37 -6.25 -5.13 9.90
N THR A 38 -5.21 -5.00 10.73
CA THR A 38 -4.55 -3.70 11.00
C THR A 38 -4.07 -3.03 9.72
N GLU A 39 -3.45 -3.78 8.80
CA GLU A 39 -2.97 -3.26 7.52
C GLU A 39 -4.06 -3.25 6.44
N HIS A 40 -4.95 -4.24 6.46
CA HIS A 40 -5.97 -4.39 5.43
C HIS A 40 -7.14 -3.43 5.59
N LYS A 41 -7.48 -2.97 6.80
CA LYS A 41 -8.71 -2.20 7.05
C LYS A 41 -8.85 -0.99 6.13
N ASN A 42 -7.80 -0.17 6.02
CA ASN A 42 -7.83 1.03 5.18
C ASN A 42 -7.87 0.68 3.69
N GLU A 43 -7.06 -0.28 3.25
CA GLU A 43 -7.08 -0.77 1.87
C GLU A 43 -8.44 -1.39 1.50
N CYS A 44 -9.08 -2.10 2.43
CA CYS A 44 -10.39 -2.71 2.23
C CYS A 44 -11.46 -1.65 1.92
N VAL A 45 -11.42 -0.53 2.64
CA VAL A 45 -12.32 0.61 2.44
C VAL A 45 -11.96 1.32 1.13
N ALA A 46 -10.68 1.58 0.88
CA ALA A 46 -10.20 2.21 -0.35
C ALA A 46 -10.63 1.43 -1.61
N ILE A 47 -10.41 0.11 -1.66
CA ILE A 47 -10.84 -0.75 -2.77
C ILE A 47 -12.35 -0.68 -2.96
N ARG A 48 -13.12 -0.68 -1.88
CA ARG A 48 -14.58 -0.63 -1.96
C ARG A 48 -15.07 0.71 -2.50
N ASN A 49 -14.49 1.82 -2.05
CA ASN A 49 -14.85 3.16 -2.47
C ASN A 49 -14.41 3.43 -3.92
N TYR A 50 -13.20 2.98 -4.28
CA TYR A 50 -12.66 3.09 -5.63
C TYR A 50 -13.30 2.09 -6.61
N GLY A 51 -14.01 1.08 -6.11
CA GLY A 51 -14.73 0.07 -6.89
C GLY A 51 -13.88 -1.11 -7.40
N LYS A 52 -12.55 -0.97 -7.39
CA LYS A 52 -11.59 -2.03 -7.79
C LYS A 52 -10.23 -1.86 -7.10
N PRO A 53 -9.38 -2.90 -7.02
CA PRO A 53 -7.99 -2.71 -6.64
C PRO A 53 -7.24 -1.92 -7.73
N THR A 54 -6.32 -1.05 -7.30
CA THR A 54 -5.33 -0.39 -8.17
C THR A 54 -4.14 -1.33 -8.43
N ASN A 55 -3.13 -0.86 -9.18
CA ASN A 55 -1.89 -1.61 -9.39
C ASN A 55 -1.16 -1.89 -8.05
N GLU A 56 -0.23 -2.84 -8.08
CA GLU A 56 0.47 -3.29 -6.88
C GLU A 56 1.36 -2.22 -6.25
N THR A 57 2.00 -1.37 -7.07
CA THR A 57 2.84 -0.26 -6.62
C THR A 57 2.03 0.78 -5.85
N ILE A 58 0.91 1.24 -6.39
CA ILE A 58 -0.01 2.19 -5.72
C ILE A 58 -0.54 1.60 -4.41
N ARG A 59 -0.88 0.30 -4.40
CA ARG A 59 -1.35 -0.38 -3.19
C ARG A 59 -0.25 -0.48 -2.13
N LEU A 60 0.98 -0.75 -2.54
CA LEU A 60 2.14 -0.78 -1.64
C LEU A 60 2.41 0.61 -1.06
N ALA A 61 2.50 1.63 -1.91
CA ALA A 61 2.66 3.03 -1.50
C ALA A 61 1.55 3.46 -0.52
N SER A 62 0.28 3.11 -0.81
CA SER A 62 -0.84 3.39 0.09
C SER A 62 -0.68 2.75 1.47
N ARG A 63 -0.21 1.48 1.53
CA ARG A 63 0.05 0.77 2.78
C ARG A 63 1.19 1.39 3.57
N ILE A 64 2.26 1.81 2.89
CA ILE A 64 3.36 2.55 3.49
C ILE A 64 2.84 3.84 4.13
N LEU A 65 2.07 4.64 3.39
CA LEU A 65 1.52 5.90 3.90
C LEU A 65 0.55 5.69 5.08
N TRP A 66 -0.34 4.69 5.02
CA TRP A 66 -1.21 4.37 6.18
C TRP A 66 -0.43 3.89 7.39
N ARG A 67 0.68 3.20 7.19
CA ARG A 67 1.57 2.77 8.29
C ARG A 67 2.27 3.97 8.90
N MET A 68 2.83 4.86 8.09
CA MET A 68 3.46 6.11 8.55
C MET A 68 2.47 7.00 9.29
N ALA A 69 1.23 7.10 8.79
CA ALA A 69 0.14 7.84 9.42
C ALA A 69 -0.19 7.37 10.85
N ARG A 70 -0.02 6.07 11.09
CA ARG A 70 -0.35 5.42 12.36
C ARG A 70 0.83 5.39 13.32
N GLU A 71 2.05 5.31 12.81
CA GLU A 71 3.30 5.19 13.55
C GLU A 71 4.03 6.53 13.71
N GLU A 72 3.30 7.67 13.67
CA GLU A 72 3.80 9.06 13.56
C GLU A 72 4.92 9.46 14.55
N ASP A 73 5.25 8.62 15.55
CA ASP A 73 6.31 8.87 16.53
C ASP A 73 7.03 7.62 17.11
N SER A 74 6.87 6.41 16.56
CA SER A 74 7.56 5.22 17.10
C SER A 74 8.85 4.92 16.35
N VAL A 75 9.97 5.53 16.80
CA VAL A 75 11.31 5.08 16.43
C VAL A 75 11.56 3.78 17.18
N ALA A 76 11.51 2.64 16.49
CA ALA A 76 12.04 1.41 17.07
C ALA A 76 13.55 1.63 17.28
N GLU A 77 14.05 1.38 18.50
CA GLU A 77 15.47 1.59 18.89
C GLU A 77 16.48 0.92 17.94
N ASP A 78 16.07 -0.10 17.17
CA ASP A 78 16.90 -0.85 16.23
C ASP A 78 16.77 -0.43 14.74
N ARG A 79 16.09 0.68 14.41
CA ARG A 79 16.00 1.16 13.01
C ARG A 79 17.26 1.93 12.60
N LEU A 80 18.02 1.38 11.64
CA LEU A 80 19.20 2.04 11.05
C LEU A 80 18.85 3.24 10.16
N SER A 81 17.65 3.25 9.56
CA SER A 81 17.18 4.30 8.64
C SER A 81 15.65 4.38 8.67
N SER A 82 15.10 5.54 8.33
CA SER A 82 13.66 5.74 8.13
C SER A 82 13.31 5.62 6.64
N LEU A 83 12.03 5.40 6.34
CA LEU A 83 11.56 5.40 4.95
C LEU A 83 11.84 6.71 4.22
N LYS A 84 11.91 7.83 4.95
CA LYS A 84 12.22 9.15 4.38
C LYS A 84 13.68 9.31 3.97
N ASP A 85 14.55 8.45 4.49
CA ASP A 85 16.00 8.50 4.29
C ASP A 85 16.49 7.40 3.33
N LEU A 86 15.57 6.60 2.78
CA LEU A 86 15.92 5.62 1.76
C LEU A 86 16.24 6.34 0.44
N GLN A 87 17.25 5.85 -0.28
CA GLN A 87 17.63 6.43 -1.55
C GLN A 87 16.52 6.19 -2.58
N ASP A 88 16.07 7.26 -3.23
CA ASP A 88 15.34 7.18 -4.49
C ASP A 88 16.22 7.64 -5.66
N HIS A 89 15.79 7.32 -6.87
CA HIS A 89 16.44 7.74 -8.12
C HIS A 89 15.46 8.49 -9.04
N VAL A 90 14.54 9.27 -8.45
CA VAL A 90 13.50 9.98 -9.22
C VAL A 90 14.11 10.97 -10.22
N ASP A 91 15.23 11.61 -9.85
CA ASP A 91 15.94 12.57 -10.71
C ASP A 91 16.61 11.91 -11.94
N ASP A 92 16.85 10.58 -11.89
CA ASP A 92 17.48 9.81 -12.97
C ASP A 92 16.44 9.18 -13.92
N LEU A 93 15.14 9.37 -13.67
CA LEU A 93 14.07 8.78 -14.48
C LEU A 93 13.99 9.42 -15.87
N SER A 94 13.68 8.59 -16.88
CA SER A 94 13.34 9.07 -18.22
C SER A 94 12.04 9.88 -18.23
N GLU A 95 11.75 10.58 -19.34
CA GLU A 95 10.51 11.34 -19.50
C GLU A 95 9.25 10.44 -19.46
N GLU A 96 9.35 9.22 -20.01
CA GLU A 96 8.27 8.23 -19.98
C GLU A 96 8.01 7.76 -18.55
N GLU A 97 9.07 7.40 -17.81
CA GLU A 97 8.97 6.97 -16.41
C GLU A 97 8.43 8.09 -15.52
N ASN A 98 8.87 9.34 -15.73
CA ASN A 98 8.33 10.50 -15.02
C ASN A 98 6.84 10.72 -15.29
N THR A 99 6.40 10.55 -16.53
CA THR A 99 4.98 10.65 -16.90
C THR A 99 4.16 9.55 -16.22
N GLN A 100 4.68 8.31 -16.19
CA GLN A 100 4.04 7.20 -15.50
C GLN A 100 3.97 7.44 -13.99
N LEU A 101 5.05 7.91 -13.38
CA LEU A 101 5.11 8.27 -11.97
C LEU A 101 4.07 9.35 -11.61
N ALA A 102 3.97 10.41 -12.41
CA ALA A 102 2.97 11.45 -12.21
C ALA A 102 1.54 10.90 -12.27
N SER A 103 1.27 9.98 -13.21
CA SER A 103 -0.02 9.29 -13.31
C SER A 103 -0.30 8.42 -12.09
N ASP A 104 0.68 7.65 -11.61
CA ASP A 104 0.54 6.82 -10.41
C ASP A 104 0.31 7.65 -9.15
N VAL A 105 0.93 8.83 -9.02
CA VAL A 105 0.69 9.79 -7.93
C VAL A 105 -0.75 10.32 -7.96
N GLU A 106 -1.30 10.64 -9.13
CA GLU A 106 -2.69 11.09 -9.26
C GLU A 106 -3.69 9.98 -8.88
N VAL A 107 -3.44 8.75 -9.33
CA VAL A 107 -4.28 7.60 -8.94
C VAL A 107 -4.15 7.33 -7.44
N LEU A 108 -2.95 7.44 -6.87
CA LEU A 108 -2.74 7.30 -5.44
C LEU A 108 -3.56 8.32 -4.65
N ARG A 109 -3.60 9.59 -5.06
CA ARG A 109 -4.45 10.63 -4.42
C ARG A 109 -5.92 10.26 -4.40
N SER A 110 -6.40 9.67 -5.48
CA SER A 110 -7.81 9.28 -5.63
C SER A 110 -8.16 8.02 -4.84
N TYR A 111 -7.20 7.11 -4.69
CA TYR A 111 -7.36 5.83 -4.01
C TYR A 111 -7.10 5.92 -2.50
N TRP A 112 -6.12 6.72 -2.10
CA TRP A 112 -5.70 6.90 -0.72
C TRP A 112 -6.47 8.07 -0.09
N HIS A 113 -7.35 7.74 0.86
CA HIS A 113 -8.08 8.75 1.62
C HIS A 113 -7.44 8.97 2.99
N PRO A 114 -6.90 10.17 3.27
CA PRO A 114 -6.32 10.48 4.56
C PRO A 114 -7.37 10.63 5.65
N ASN A 115 -7.04 10.11 6.84
CA ASN A 115 -7.65 10.60 8.08
C ASN A 115 -6.95 11.93 8.47
N ASN A 116 -7.16 13.01 7.69
CA ASN A 116 -6.63 14.37 7.90
C ASN A 116 -5.12 14.61 7.67
N GLN A 117 -4.36 13.65 7.12
CA GLN A 117 -2.96 13.87 6.74
C GLN A 117 -2.80 14.25 5.27
N HIS A 118 -1.84 15.14 4.98
CA HIS A 118 -1.51 15.55 3.62
C HIS A 118 -0.01 15.36 3.39
N PHE A 119 0.32 14.62 2.33
CA PHE A 119 1.67 14.49 1.80
C PHE A 119 1.78 15.32 0.52
N ASP A 120 2.87 16.04 0.28
CA ASP A 120 3.08 16.77 -0.97
C ASP A 120 3.49 15.84 -2.12
N ASN A 121 3.50 16.35 -3.36
CA ASN A 121 3.83 15.51 -4.53
C ASN A 121 5.29 15.05 -4.52
N GLN A 122 6.21 15.85 -3.99
CA GLN A 122 7.62 15.49 -3.93
C GLN A 122 7.81 14.26 -3.04
N PHE A 123 7.18 14.27 -1.86
CA PHE A 123 7.21 13.14 -0.95
C PHE A 123 6.50 11.91 -1.52
N LEU A 124 5.38 12.07 -2.21
CA LEU A 124 4.71 10.95 -2.87
C LEU A 124 5.60 10.34 -3.96
N SER A 125 6.25 11.15 -4.80
CA SER A 125 7.20 10.68 -5.80
C SER A 125 8.37 9.93 -5.18
N HIS A 126 8.94 10.44 -4.09
CA HIS A 126 9.97 9.75 -3.32
C HIS A 126 9.53 8.36 -2.86
N ILE A 127 8.32 8.21 -2.30
CA ILE A 127 7.79 6.90 -1.86
C ILE A 127 7.64 5.91 -3.03
N PHE A 128 7.43 6.38 -4.25
CA PHE A 128 7.42 5.52 -5.44
C PHE A 128 8.83 5.21 -5.98
N GLY A 129 9.80 6.08 -5.74
CA GLY A 129 11.18 5.93 -6.21
C GLY A 129 12.09 5.10 -5.31
N VAL A 130 11.68 4.85 -4.06
CA VAL A 130 12.31 3.94 -3.09
C VAL A 130 11.87 2.49 -3.33
#